data_AF-N9HEY6-F1
#
_entry.id   AF-N9HEY6-F1
#
_cell.length_a   1.000
_cell.length_b   1.000
_cell.length_c   1.000
_cell.angle_alpha   90.00
_cell.angle_beta   90.00
_cell.angle_gamma   90.00
#
_symmetry.space_group_name_H-M   'P 1'
#
loop_
_entity.id
_entity.type
_entity.pdbx_description
1 polymer ?
#
loop_
_entity_poly.entity_id
_entity_poly.type
_entity_poly.pdbx_seq_one_letter_code
_entity_poly.pdbx_strand_id
1 'polypeptide(L)'
;MPLIFNTEAFAKVPENLVDSNKPNIKKYNVRVHKTDLVILDALAARSGISRSQLLNQLVEKILLNTLCTLDTRAAYYVANVANKLAGISPKEGWVLDLASQKYSVVHELEELCRYENACSEEHTDRDQIHEKISQAHKDGKLGKI
;
A
#
# COMPACT_ATOMS: atom_id res chain seq x y z
N MET A 1 6.78 55.43 25.31
CA MET A 1 5.70 54.49 25.71
C MET A 1 6.32 53.11 25.87
N PRO A 2 6.22 52.44 27.02
CA PRO A 2 6.75 51.09 27.17
C PRO A 2 5.82 50.07 26.50
N LEU A 3 6.39 49.17 25.71
CA LEU A 3 5.67 48.06 25.08
C LEU A 3 5.30 47.04 26.16
N ILE A 4 4.00 46.88 26.41
CA ILE A 4 3.46 45.90 27.34
C ILE A 4 3.35 44.57 26.59
N PHE A 5 4.25 43.63 26.90
CA PHE A 5 4.19 42.27 26.35
C PHE A 5 3.10 41.49 27.07
N ASN A 6 2.02 41.17 26.36
CA ASN A 6 0.93 40.37 26.90
C ASN A 6 1.32 38.88 26.86
N THR A 7 1.93 38.40 27.94
CA THR A 7 2.45 37.03 28.08
C THR A 7 1.35 35.95 28.05
N GLU A 8 0.08 36.32 28.25
CA GLU A 8 -1.05 35.39 28.23
C GLU A 8 -1.40 34.90 26.81
N ALA A 9 -1.03 35.66 25.77
CA ALA A 9 -1.27 35.27 24.38
C ALA A 9 -0.41 34.06 23.94
N PHE A 10 0.71 33.81 24.61
CA PHE A 10 1.61 32.70 24.31
C PHE A 10 1.35 31.45 25.17
N ALA A 11 0.53 31.56 26.22
CA ALA A 11 0.24 30.45 27.13
C ALA A 11 -0.87 29.50 26.63
N LYS A 12 -1.66 29.92 25.62
CA LYS A 12 -2.63 29.04 24.96
C LYS A 12 -1.95 28.25 23.85
N VAL A 13 -1.14 27.26 24.22
CA VAL A 13 -0.90 26.13 23.34
C VAL A 13 -2.24 25.40 23.25
N PRO A 14 -2.93 25.35 22.09
CA PRO A 14 -4.07 24.48 21.97
C PRO A 14 -3.56 23.06 22.17
N GLU A 15 -3.97 22.43 23.27
CA GLU A 15 -3.83 21.00 23.47
C GLU A 15 -4.25 20.31 22.18
N ASN A 16 -3.37 19.46 21.67
CA ASN A 16 -3.46 18.80 20.38
C ASN A 16 -4.89 18.37 20.05
N LEU A 17 -5.57 19.16 19.20
CA LEU A 17 -6.65 18.68 18.36
C LEU A 17 -6.01 17.74 17.34
N VAL A 18 -5.73 16.50 17.77
CA VAL A 18 -5.40 15.41 16.86
C VAL A 18 -6.68 15.12 16.10
N ASP A 19 -6.82 15.82 14.99
CA ASP A 19 -7.86 15.61 13.99
C ASP A 19 -7.83 14.12 13.61
N SER A 20 -8.82 13.35 14.08
CA SER A 20 -8.90 11.89 13.88
C SER A 20 -9.05 11.50 12.40
N ASN A 21 -9.32 12.48 11.54
CA ASN A 21 -9.40 12.34 10.09
C ASN A 21 -8.06 12.61 9.38
N LYS A 22 -7.01 13.06 10.09
CA LYS A 22 -5.69 13.19 9.45
C LYS A 22 -5.06 11.81 9.32
N PRO A 23 -4.68 11.39 8.10
CA PRO A 23 -3.91 10.18 7.93
C PRO A 23 -2.66 10.27 8.82
N ASN A 24 -2.35 9.19 9.54
CA ASN A 24 -1.19 9.12 10.41
C ASN A 24 0.08 9.07 9.54
N ILE A 25 0.48 10.22 9.01
CA ILE A 25 1.67 10.38 8.19
C ILE A 25 2.87 10.29 9.12
N LYS A 26 3.48 9.11 9.18
CA LYS A 26 4.73 8.88 9.90
C LYS A 26 5.83 9.71 9.27
N LYS A 27 6.49 10.54 10.08
CA LYS A 27 7.67 11.31 9.66
C LYS A 27 8.90 10.42 9.81
N TYR A 28 9.67 10.31 8.74
CA TYR A 28 10.92 9.57 8.72
C TYR A 28 12.09 10.50 8.37
N ASN A 29 13.22 10.29 9.05
CA ASN A 29 14.46 10.99 8.74
C ASN A 29 15.26 10.15 7.73
N VAL A 30 15.63 10.76 6.61
CA VAL A 30 16.41 10.12 5.56
C VAL A 30 17.77 10.80 5.46
N ARG A 31 18.84 10.01 5.33
CA ARG A 31 20.19 10.53 5.13
C ARG A 31 20.45 10.71 3.64
N VAL A 32 20.85 11.91 3.24
CA VAL A 32 21.15 12.27 1.85
C VAL A 32 22.55 12.87 1.78
N HIS A 33 23.26 12.65 0.68
CA HIS A 33 24.57 13.26 0.46
C HIS A 33 24.47 14.78 0.39
N LYS A 34 25.50 15.50 0.87
CA LYS A 34 25.46 16.96 0.98
C LYS A 34 25.27 17.65 -0.37
N THR A 35 25.93 17.14 -1.42
CA THR A 35 25.79 17.66 -2.79
C THR A 35 24.36 17.48 -3.32
N ASP A 36 23.78 16.29 -3.09
CA ASP A 36 22.43 15.98 -3.56
C ASP A 36 21.39 16.82 -2.83
N LEU A 37 21.63 17.15 -1.55
CA LEU A 37 20.76 18.05 -0.80
C LEU A 37 20.67 19.44 -1.45
N VAL A 38 21.79 19.99 -1.92
CA VAL A 38 21.81 21.28 -2.63
C VAL A 38 21.02 21.20 -3.94
N ILE A 39 21.15 20.09 -4.66
CA ILE A 39 20.40 19.86 -5.90
C ILE A 39 18.91 19.76 -5.61
N LEU A 40 18.52 19.01 -4.57
CA LEU A 40 17.12 18.87 -4.15
C LEU A 40 16.52 20.22 -3.71
N ASP A 41 17.26 21.05 -2.98
CA ASP A 41 16.82 22.39 -2.59
C ASP A 41 16.57 23.28 -3.83
N ALA A 42 17.49 23.27 -4.80
CA ALA A 42 17.33 24.04 -6.03
C ALA A 42 16.13 23.56 -6.87
N LEU A 43 15.93 22.24 -6.96
CA LEU A 43 14.79 21.65 -7.68
C LEU A 43 13.46 21.93 -6.98
N ALA A 44 13.42 21.80 -5.66
CA ALA A 44 12.24 22.10 -4.86
C ALA A 44 11.84 23.58 -4.98
N ALA A 45 12.82 24.49 -4.91
CA ALA A 45 12.61 25.92 -5.10
C ALA A 45 12.08 26.24 -6.52
N ARG A 46 12.67 25.63 -7.56
CA ARG A 46 12.22 25.82 -8.95
C ARG A 46 10.79 25.34 -9.16
N SER A 47 10.41 24.22 -8.55
CA SER A 47 9.09 23.62 -8.69
C SER A 47 8.04 24.21 -7.72
N GLY A 48 8.45 25.08 -6.79
CA GLY A 48 7.55 25.67 -5.79
C GLY A 48 6.97 24.66 -4.80
N ILE A 49 7.65 23.52 -4.59
CA ILE A 49 7.19 22.45 -3.69
C ILE A 49 8.15 22.25 -2.52
N SER A 50 7.69 21.58 -1.47
CA SER A 50 8.57 21.22 -0.36
C SER A 50 9.58 20.13 -0.77
N ARG A 51 10.76 20.15 -0.15
CA ARG A 51 11.76 19.07 -0.30
C ARG A 51 11.19 17.68 -0.05
N SER A 52 10.38 17.51 1.00
CA SER A 52 9.76 16.23 1.34
C SER A 52 8.82 15.74 0.26
N GLN A 53 8.06 16.65 -0.36
CA GLN A 53 7.17 16.32 -1.46
C GLN A 53 7.97 15.90 -2.70
N LEU A 54 9.04 16.62 -3.03
CA LEU A 54 9.94 16.24 -4.12
C LEU A 54 10.57 14.85 -3.89
N LEU A 55 11.03 14.59 -2.67
CA LEU A 55 11.60 13.28 -2.30
C LEU A 55 10.57 12.16 -2.43
N ASN A 56 9.34 12.37 -1.96
CA ASN A 56 8.27 11.37 -2.10
C ASN A 56 7.98 11.07 -3.57
N GLN A 57 7.85 12.11 -4.42
CA GLN A 57 7.65 11.93 -5.86
C GLN A 57 8.81 11.17 -6.52
N LEU A 58 10.05 11.44 -6.10
CA LEU A 58 11.22 10.74 -6.62
C LEU A 58 11.21 9.26 -6.21
N VAL A 59 10.91 8.98 -4.95
CA VAL A 59 10.79 7.62 -4.43
C VAL A 59 9.68 6.85 -5.13
N GLU A 60 8.49 7.44 -5.27
CA GLU A 60 7.36 6.85 -5.99
C GLU A 60 7.76 6.48 -7.43
N LYS A 61 8.42 7.39 -8.14
CA LYS A 61 8.88 7.15 -9.51
C LYS A 61 9.94 6.05 -9.61
N ILE A 62 10.89 6.00 -8.68
CA ILE A 62 11.91 4.93 -8.62
C ILE A 62 11.24 3.58 -8.39
N LEU A 63 10.34 3.50 -7.42
CA LEU A 63 9.61 2.27 -7.11
C LEU A 63 8.75 1.81 -8.28
N LEU A 64 8.03 2.73 -8.94
CA LEU A 64 7.20 2.40 -10.09
C LEU A 64 8.03 1.92 -11.27
N ASN A 65 9.14 2.61 -11.59
CA ASN A 65 10.06 2.15 -12.63
C ASN A 65 10.62 0.76 -12.32
N THR A 66 11.00 0.52 -11.06
CA THR A 66 11.50 -0.79 -10.62
C THR A 66 10.43 -1.86 -10.80
N LEU A 67 9.18 -1.58 -10.40
CA LEU A 67 8.05 -2.46 -10.61
C LEU A 67 7.84 -2.79 -12.09
N CYS A 68 7.95 -1.79 -12.97
CA CYS A 68 7.79 -1.95 -14.41
C CYS A 68 8.92 -2.74 -15.08
N THR A 69 10.12 -2.80 -14.47
CA THR A 69 11.24 -3.62 -14.97
C THR A 69 11.05 -5.11 -14.69
N LEU A 70 10.19 -5.48 -13.75
CA LEU A 70 9.86 -6.87 -13.48
C LEU A 70 9.02 -7.46 -14.62
N ASP A 71 9.02 -8.80 -14.69
CA ASP A 71 8.02 -9.53 -15.45
C ASP A 71 6.60 -9.11 -15.01
N THR A 72 5.67 -9.04 -15.95
CA THR A 72 4.36 -8.44 -15.69
C THR A 72 3.57 -9.21 -14.63
N ARG A 73 3.71 -10.55 -14.55
CA ARG A 73 3.07 -11.36 -13.50
C ARG A 73 3.66 -11.00 -12.15
N ALA A 74 4.99 -10.98 -12.03
CA ALA A 74 5.67 -10.61 -10.79
C ALA A 74 5.35 -9.18 -10.35
N ALA A 75 5.34 -8.22 -11.28
CA ALA A 75 4.97 -6.84 -11.04
C ALA A 75 3.54 -6.73 -10.49
N TYR A 76 2.58 -7.43 -11.09
CA TYR A 76 1.20 -7.45 -10.62
C TYR A 76 1.07 -8.00 -9.20
N TYR A 77 1.72 -9.15 -8.90
CA TYR A 77 1.67 -9.71 -7.54
C TYR A 77 2.27 -8.77 -6.51
N VAL A 78 3.43 -8.17 -6.78
CA VAL A 78 4.06 -7.21 -5.87
C VAL A 78 3.17 -6.01 -5.63
N ALA A 79 2.60 -5.43 -6.69
CA ALA A 79 1.69 -4.29 -6.61
C ALA A 79 0.42 -4.61 -5.80
N ASN A 80 -0.19 -5.77 -6.07
CA ASN A 80 -1.42 -6.21 -5.39
C ASN A 80 -1.17 -6.47 -3.90
N VAL A 81 -0.07 -7.15 -3.55
CA VAL A 81 0.32 -7.39 -2.15
C VAL A 81 0.63 -6.07 -1.44
N ALA A 82 1.36 -5.15 -2.08
CA ALA A 82 1.66 -3.84 -1.52
C ALA A 82 0.37 -3.04 -1.24
N ASN A 83 -0.58 -3.01 -2.19
CA ASN A 83 -1.88 -2.37 -2.00
C ASN A 83 -2.65 -2.98 -0.83
N LYS A 84 -2.71 -4.33 -0.74
CA LYS A 84 -3.36 -5.03 0.38
C LYS A 84 -2.73 -4.69 1.74
N LEU A 85 -1.40 -4.70 1.83
CA LEU A 85 -0.68 -4.37 3.07
C LEU A 85 -0.87 -2.91 3.50
N ALA A 86 -1.00 -2.01 2.53
CA ALA A 86 -1.24 -0.59 2.77
C ALA A 86 -2.73 -0.23 2.96
N GLY A 87 -3.65 -1.19 2.78
CA GLY A 87 -5.09 -0.94 2.83
C GLY A 87 -5.59 -0.05 1.68
N ILE A 88 -4.87 -0.02 0.55
CA ILE A 88 -5.22 0.78 -0.63
C ILE A 88 -6.23 0.00 -1.47
N SER A 89 -7.28 0.68 -1.94
CA SER A 89 -8.32 0.05 -2.75
C SER A 89 -7.78 -0.41 -4.12
N PRO A 90 -8.34 -1.46 -4.74
CA PRO A 90 -7.91 -1.92 -6.07
C PRO A 90 -8.10 -0.89 -7.19
N LYS A 91 -8.94 0.12 -6.97
CA LYS A 91 -9.22 1.20 -7.92
C LYS A 91 -8.17 2.31 -7.89
N GLU A 92 -7.17 2.20 -7.00
CA GLU A 92 -6.13 3.20 -6.78
C GLU A 92 -4.78 2.51 -6.47
N GLY A 93 -3.69 3.27 -6.52
CA GLY A 93 -2.36 2.79 -6.15
C GLY A 93 -1.67 1.93 -7.20
N TRP A 94 -0.71 1.11 -6.73
CA TRP A 94 0.34 0.56 -7.58
C TRP A 94 -0.14 -0.35 -8.71
N VAL A 95 -1.27 -1.05 -8.53
CA VAL A 95 -1.87 -1.89 -9.58
C VAL A 95 -2.39 -1.03 -10.73
N LEU A 96 -3.09 0.08 -10.42
CA LEU A 96 -3.58 1.01 -11.42
C LEU A 96 -2.41 1.76 -12.10
N ASP A 97 -1.42 2.17 -11.33
CA ASP A 97 -0.22 2.83 -11.87
C ASP A 97 0.54 1.91 -12.82
N LEU A 98 0.62 0.62 -12.51
CA LEU A 98 1.19 -0.40 -13.40
C LEU A 98 0.31 -0.61 -14.65
N ALA A 99 -1.01 -0.70 -14.48
CA ALA A 99 -1.97 -0.84 -15.58
C ALA A 99 -1.91 0.36 -16.54
N SER A 100 -1.65 1.57 -16.05
CA SER A 100 -1.49 2.77 -16.89
C SER A 100 -0.33 2.64 -17.88
N GLN A 101 0.68 1.84 -17.56
CA GLN A 101 1.85 1.60 -18.42
C GLN A 101 1.74 0.30 -19.24
N LYS A 102 1.03 -0.72 -18.72
CA LYS A 102 0.94 -2.07 -19.32
C LYS A 102 -0.51 -2.61 -19.32
N TYR A 103 -1.45 -1.82 -19.86
CA TYR A 103 -2.89 -2.05 -19.69
C TYR A 103 -3.39 -3.45 -20.06
N SER A 104 -3.08 -3.97 -21.27
CA SER A 104 -3.68 -5.24 -21.73
C SER A 104 -3.24 -6.43 -20.86
N VAL A 105 -1.95 -6.51 -20.54
CA VAL A 105 -1.37 -7.65 -19.83
C VAL A 105 -1.77 -7.65 -18.34
N VAL A 106 -1.92 -6.47 -17.73
CA VAL A 106 -2.35 -6.35 -16.33
C VAL A 106 -3.82 -6.75 -16.18
N HIS A 107 -4.68 -6.39 -17.12
CA HIS A 107 -6.10 -6.76 -17.09
C HIS A 107 -6.29 -8.28 -17.22
N GLU A 108 -5.58 -8.93 -18.16
CA GLU A 108 -5.61 -10.38 -18.33
C GLU A 108 -5.14 -11.12 -17.05
N LEU A 109 -4.09 -10.61 -16.40
CA LEU A 109 -3.59 -11.17 -15.15
C LEU A 109 -4.54 -10.97 -13.96
N GLU A 110 -5.24 -9.84 -13.92
CA GLU A 110 -6.26 -9.60 -12.90
C GLU A 110 -7.42 -10.59 -13.03
N GLU A 111 -7.90 -10.85 -14.25
CA GLU A 111 -8.94 -11.86 -14.50
C GLU A 111 -8.47 -13.27 -14.13
N LEU A 112 -7.26 -13.64 -14.53
CA LEU A 112 -6.64 -14.93 -14.17
C LEU A 112 -6.48 -15.10 -12.66
N CYS A 113 -5.98 -14.09 -11.96
CA CYS A 113 -5.80 -14.15 -10.51
C CYS A 113 -7.14 -14.16 -9.77
N ARG A 114 -8.16 -13.45 -10.26
CA ARG A 114 -9.52 -13.54 -9.69
C ARG A 114 -10.10 -14.92 -9.88
N TYR A 115 -9.92 -15.53 -11.05
CA TYR A 115 -10.36 -16.89 -11.32
C TYR A 115 -9.64 -17.91 -10.43
N GLU A 116 -8.31 -17.86 -10.32
CA GLU A 116 -7.52 -18.76 -9.45
C GLU A 116 -7.93 -18.63 -7.98
N ASN A 117 -8.18 -17.41 -7.48
CA ASN A 117 -8.66 -17.22 -6.11
C ASN A 117 -10.08 -17.75 -5.92
N ALA A 118 -11.01 -17.50 -6.86
CA ALA A 118 -12.37 -18.03 -6.79
C ALA A 118 -12.39 -19.57 -6.79
N CYS A 119 -11.57 -20.20 -7.64
CA CYS A 119 -11.43 -21.66 -7.65
C CYS A 119 -10.72 -22.23 -6.42
N SER A 120 -9.91 -21.43 -5.72
CA SER A 120 -9.27 -21.83 -4.46
C SER A 120 -10.17 -21.62 -3.23
N GLU A 121 -11.10 -20.67 -3.31
CA GLU A 121 -12.11 -20.39 -2.27
C GLU A 121 -13.35 -21.27 -2.38
N GLU A 122 -13.60 -21.90 -3.53
CA GLU A 122 -14.46 -23.07 -3.60
C GLU A 122 -13.81 -24.16 -2.74
N HIS A 123 -14.21 -24.24 -1.47
CA HIS A 123 -14.08 -25.43 -0.63
C HIS A 123 -14.58 -26.59 -1.46
N THR A 124 -13.63 -27.27 -2.10
CA THR A 124 -13.88 -28.36 -3.02
C THR A 124 -14.86 -29.30 -2.33
N ASP A 125 -15.87 -29.81 -3.04
CA ASP A 125 -16.74 -30.88 -2.54
C ASP A 125 -15.94 -32.01 -1.85
N ARG A 126 -14.68 -32.18 -2.26
CA ARG A 126 -13.66 -33.02 -1.62
C ARG A 126 -13.46 -32.77 -0.11
N ASP A 127 -13.37 -31.52 0.34
CA ASP A 127 -13.17 -31.19 1.76
C ASP A 127 -14.43 -31.47 2.58
N GLN A 128 -15.60 -31.16 2.02
CA GLN A 128 -16.89 -31.54 2.61
C GLN A 128 -17.10 -33.06 2.64
N ILE A 129 -16.60 -33.79 1.63
CA ILE A 129 -16.61 -35.26 1.59
C ILE A 129 -15.67 -35.83 2.66
N HIS A 130 -14.45 -35.29 2.81
CA HIS A 130 -13.51 -35.73 3.84
C HIS A 130 -14.03 -35.46 5.26
N GLU A 131 -14.71 -34.33 5.47
CA GLU A 131 -15.36 -34.02 6.75
C GLU A 131 -16.53 -34.97 7.01
N LYS A 132 -17.41 -35.22 6.02
CA LYS A 132 -18.51 -36.20 6.15
C LYS A 132 -18.02 -37.64 6.38
N ILE A 133 -16.93 -38.06 5.74
CA ILE A 133 -16.32 -39.38 5.96
C ILE A 133 -15.69 -39.46 7.36
N SER A 134 -15.01 -38.40 7.82
CA SER A 134 -14.49 -38.33 9.20
C SER A 134 -15.60 -38.38 10.24
N GLN A 135 -16.72 -37.71 10.02
CA GLN A 135 -17.91 -37.79 10.88
C GLN A 135 -18.50 -39.22 10.87
N ALA A 136 -18.66 -39.84 9.70
CA ALA A 136 -19.22 -41.19 9.57
C ALA A 136 -18.34 -42.29 10.22
N HIS A 137 -17.02 -42.08 10.23
CA HIS A 137 -16.07 -42.97 10.89
C HIS A 137 -16.10 -42.81 12.43
N LYS A 138 -16.33 -41.59 12.92
CA LYS A 138 -16.56 -41.31 14.35
C LYS A 138 -17.91 -41.84 14.84
N ASP A 139 -18.93 -41.80 14.00
CA ASP A 139 -20.28 -42.30 14.29
C ASP A 139 -20.42 -43.83 14.14
N GLY A 140 -19.35 -44.55 13.81
CA GLY A 140 -19.31 -46.02 13.76
C GLY A 140 -20.15 -46.65 12.65
N LYS A 141 -20.56 -45.89 11.63
CA LYS A 141 -21.45 -46.35 10.55
C LYS A 141 -20.74 -47.06 9.40
N LEU A 142 -19.41 -47.01 9.34
CA LEU A 142 -18.63 -47.75 8.36
C LEU A 142 -18.18 -49.07 9.01
N GLY A 143 -18.90 -50.14 8.70
CA GLY A 143 -18.60 -51.50 9.14
C GLY A 143 -17.18 -51.90 8.74
N LYS A 144 -16.48 -52.53 9.69
CA LYS A 144 -15.17 -53.16 9.46
C LYS A 144 -15.28 -54.13 8.27
N ILE A 145 -14.50 -53.88 7.22
CA ILE A 145 -14.13 -54.90 6.23
C ILE A 145 -13.13 -55.83 6.91
#